data_AF-A0A945LL41-F1
#
_entry.id   AF-A0A945LL41-F1
#
_cell.length_a   1.000
_cell.length_b   1.000
_cell.length_c   1.000
_cell.angle_alpha   90.00
_cell.angle_beta   90.00
_cell.angle_gamma   90.00
#
_symmetry.space_group_name_H-M   'P 1'
#
loop_
_entity.id
_entity.type
_entity.pdbx_description
1 polymer ?
#
loop_
_entity_poly.entity_id
_entity_poly.type
_entity_poly.pdbx_seq_one_letter_code
_entity_poly.pdbx_strand_id
1 'polypeptide(L)'
;MIAKIKIKKTEFEVDFSKGNDISIPLNFNGAQPNTYGVDKASSQAYQDGNFIGDTRKGGPCNFETYSFTPHCNGTHTECIGHIT
;
A
#
# COMPACT_ATOMS: atom_id res chain seq x y z
N MET A 1 -13.36 -19.25 7.93
CA MET A 1 -12.52 -20.21 8.68
C MET A 1 -12.46 -19.72 10.11
N ILE A 2 -12.83 -20.54 11.09
CA ILE A 2 -12.85 -20.15 12.51
C ILE A 2 -11.69 -20.85 13.23
N ALA A 3 -10.92 -20.10 14.02
CA ALA A 3 -9.89 -20.63 14.90
C ALA A 3 -10.16 -20.27 16.36
N LYS A 4 -9.72 -21.13 17.27
CA LYS A 4 -9.74 -20.90 18.72
C LYS A 4 -8.33 -20.68 19.22
N ILE A 5 -8.08 -19.54 19.84
CA ILE A 5 -6.76 -19.13 20.34
C ILE A 5 -6.85 -18.96 21.84
N LYS A 6 -5.98 -19.65 22.59
CA LYS A 6 -5.89 -19.48 24.04
C LYS A 6 -4.74 -18.55 24.39
N ILE A 7 -5.05 -17.42 25.01
CA ILE A 7 -4.06 -16.48 25.54
C ILE A 7 -4.21 -16.47 27.07
N LYS A 8 -3.22 -17.02 27.77
CA LYS A 8 -3.25 -17.26 29.23
C LYS A 8 -4.46 -18.13 29.62
N LYS A 9 -5.43 -17.54 30.36
CA LYS A 9 -6.65 -18.21 30.84
C LYS A 9 -7.88 -17.89 29.98
N THR A 10 -7.75 -17.04 28.97
CA THR A 10 -8.86 -16.59 28.13
C THR A 10 -8.78 -17.28 26.77
N GLU A 11 -9.93 -17.80 26.31
CA GLU A 11 -10.08 -18.37 24.97
C GLU A 11 -10.78 -17.35 24.07
N PHE A 12 -10.20 -17.14 22.90
CA PHE A 12 -10.69 -16.22 21.88
C PHE A 12 -11.09 -17.03 20.64
N GLU A 13 -12.23 -16.69 20.06
CA GLU A 13 -12.63 -17.18 18.75
C GLU A 13 -12.30 -16.13 17.69
N VAL A 14 -11.60 -16.54 16.63
CA VAL A 14 -11.23 -15.67 15.51
C VAL A 14 -11.87 -16.20 14.25
N ASP A 15 -12.74 -15.37 13.66
CA ASP A 15 -13.31 -15.62 12.33
C ASP A 15 -12.48 -14.90 11.27
N PHE A 16 -11.64 -15.65 10.55
CA PHE A 16 -10.78 -15.11 9.50
C PHE A 16 -11.53 -14.60 8.27
N SER A 17 -12.85 -14.82 8.16
CA SER A 17 -13.66 -14.19 7.12
C SER A 17 -14.01 -12.73 7.42
N LYS A 18 -13.78 -12.27 8.66
CA LYS A 18 -14.12 -10.92 9.14
C LYS A 18 -12.88 -10.10 9.48
N GLY A 19 -11.87 -10.16 8.61
CA GLY A 19 -10.68 -9.34 8.74
C GLY A 19 -11.02 -7.85 8.72
N ASN A 20 -10.36 -7.06 9.57
CA ASN A 20 -10.40 -5.61 9.51
C ASN A 20 -9.13 -5.14 8.81
N ASP A 21 -9.29 -4.27 7.80
CA ASP A 21 -8.15 -3.60 7.19
C ASP A 21 -7.61 -2.53 8.15
N ILE A 22 -6.32 -2.61 8.43
CA ILE A 22 -5.57 -1.67 9.28
C ILE A 22 -4.43 -1.01 8.51
N SER A 23 -4.38 -1.19 7.19
CA SER A 23 -3.39 -0.56 6.34
C SER A 23 -3.64 0.95 6.23
N ILE A 24 -2.55 1.71 6.15
CA ILE A 24 -2.61 3.14 5.82
C ILE A 24 -2.70 3.23 4.29
N PRO A 25 -3.77 3.83 3.72
CA PRO A 25 -3.90 3.96 2.28
C PRO A 25 -2.79 4.82 1.68
N LEU A 26 -2.22 4.38 0.55
CA LEU A 26 -1.33 5.22 -0.25
C LEU A 26 -2.15 6.32 -0.94
N ASN A 27 -2.20 7.49 -0.30
CA ASN A 27 -2.93 8.65 -0.82
C ASN A 27 -1.99 9.58 -1.61
N PHE A 28 -1.81 9.27 -2.89
CA PHE A 28 -0.92 10.03 -3.79
C PHE A 28 -1.28 11.53 -3.92
N ASN A 29 -2.57 11.88 -3.75
CA ASN A 29 -3.07 13.24 -3.90
C ASN A 29 -3.34 13.94 -2.56
N GLY A 30 -2.87 13.39 -1.44
CA GLY A 30 -3.21 13.91 -0.13
C GLY A 30 -2.11 13.75 0.92
N ALA A 31 -2.55 13.73 2.18
CA ALA A 31 -1.69 13.46 3.31
C ALA A 31 -1.26 11.99 3.30
N GLN A 32 0.00 11.75 3.66
CA GLN A 32 0.60 10.43 3.72
C GLN A 32 1.65 10.40 4.84
N PRO A 33 1.90 9.24 5.46
CA PRO A 33 3.00 9.06 6.39
C PRO A 33 4.32 9.49 5.76
N ASN A 34 5.20 10.07 6.58
CA ASN A 34 6.55 10.38 6.17
C ASN A 34 7.47 10.54 7.38
N THR A 35 8.18 9.47 7.74
CA THR A 35 9.01 9.42 8.95
C THR A 35 10.35 10.15 8.80
N TYR A 36 10.81 10.41 7.56
CA TYR A 36 12.16 10.97 7.29
C TYR A 36 12.18 12.14 6.31
N GLY A 37 11.03 12.71 5.99
CA GLY A 37 10.92 13.78 5.00
C GLY A 37 11.34 13.35 3.58
N VAL A 38 11.20 12.06 3.23
CA VAL A 38 11.47 11.58 1.86
C VAL A 38 10.47 12.14 0.87
N ASP A 39 10.70 11.91 -0.42
CA ASP A 39 9.71 12.25 -1.43
C ASP A 39 8.36 11.59 -1.15
N LYS A 40 7.31 12.35 -1.41
CA LYS A 40 5.94 11.83 -1.35
C LYS A 40 5.78 10.70 -2.37
N ALA A 41 5.12 9.62 -1.95
CA ALA A 41 4.63 8.61 -2.86
C ALA A 41 3.83 9.30 -3.97
N SER A 42 4.08 8.89 -5.20
CA SER A 42 3.50 9.47 -6.40
C SER A 42 2.95 8.41 -7.33
N SER A 43 1.96 8.82 -8.12
CA SER A 43 1.44 8.08 -9.24
C SER A 43 1.46 8.96 -10.48
N GLN A 44 1.95 8.43 -11.59
CA GLN A 44 1.96 9.13 -12.87
C GLN A 44 1.55 8.17 -14.00
N ALA A 45 0.73 8.65 -14.92
CA ALA A 45 0.38 7.88 -16.12
C ALA A 45 1.65 7.49 -16.90
N TYR A 46 1.78 6.20 -17.21
CA TYR A 46 2.85 5.68 -18.06
C TYR A 46 2.73 6.27 -19.47
N GLN A 47 3.86 6.64 -20.06
CA GLN A 47 3.93 7.25 -21.38
C GLN A 47 5.04 6.61 -22.20
N ASP A 48 4.71 6.26 -23.44
CA ASP A 48 5.67 5.71 -24.40
C ASP A 48 5.28 6.13 -25.83
N GLY A 49 6.05 7.06 -26.40
CA GLY A 49 5.74 7.69 -27.69
C GLY A 49 4.35 8.36 -27.66
N ASN A 50 3.44 7.87 -28.51
CA ASN A 50 2.07 8.38 -28.60
C ASN A 50 1.10 7.71 -27.61
N PHE A 51 1.56 6.71 -26.86
CA PHE A 51 0.75 6.06 -25.85
C PHE A 51 0.75 6.87 -24.55
N ILE A 52 -0.45 7.13 -24.02
CA ILE A 52 -0.66 7.74 -22.71
C ILE A 52 -1.59 6.82 -21.92
N GLY A 53 -1.12 6.29 -20.79
CA GLY A 53 -1.88 5.43 -19.87
C GLY A 53 -2.90 6.20 -19.01
N ASP A 54 -3.69 7.08 -19.61
CA ASP A 54 -4.71 7.87 -18.91
C ASP A 54 -5.93 8.05 -19.82
N THR A 55 -7.07 7.48 -19.42
CA THR A 55 -8.31 7.58 -20.22
C THR A 55 -8.84 9.00 -20.32
N ARG A 56 -8.51 9.87 -19.36
CA ARG A 56 -8.90 11.30 -19.39
C ARG A 56 -8.13 12.07 -20.46
N LYS A 57 -7.02 11.51 -20.94
CA LYS A 57 -6.18 12.06 -22.02
C LYS A 57 -6.40 11.34 -23.36
N GLY A 58 -7.45 10.52 -23.47
CA GLY A 58 -7.75 9.74 -24.68
C GLY A 58 -6.98 8.42 -24.79
N GLY A 59 -6.29 8.00 -23.72
CA GLY A 59 -5.65 6.69 -23.63
C GLY A 59 -6.67 5.53 -23.58
N PRO A 60 -6.27 4.32 -23.99
CA PRO A 60 -7.18 3.16 -24.01
C PRO A 60 -7.42 2.56 -22.61
N CYS A 61 -6.59 2.89 -21.62
CA CYS A 61 -6.70 2.40 -20.24
C CYS A 61 -5.97 3.33 -19.26
N ASN A 62 -6.24 3.13 -17.96
CA ASN A 62 -5.46 3.75 -16.89
C ASN A 62 -4.30 2.83 -16.54
N PHE A 63 -3.09 3.29 -16.83
CA PHE A 63 -1.86 2.58 -16.58
C PHE A 63 -0.88 3.57 -15.95
N GLU A 64 -0.71 3.45 -14.63
CA GLU A 64 0.11 4.35 -13.85
C GLU A 64 1.40 3.65 -13.39
N THR A 65 2.47 4.44 -13.29
CA THR A 65 3.72 4.09 -12.61
C THR A 65 3.70 4.71 -11.22
N TYR A 66 3.91 3.88 -10.21
CA TYR A 66 4.00 4.33 -8.82
C TYR A 66 5.45 4.39 -8.37
N SER A 67 5.80 5.45 -7.64
CA SER A 67 7.10 5.59 -6.98
C SER A 67 6.89 5.96 -5.53
N PHE A 68 7.51 5.21 -4.62
CA PHE A 68 7.39 5.39 -3.18
C PHE A 68 8.56 4.72 -2.45
N THR A 69 8.85 5.20 -1.25
CA THR A 69 9.77 4.59 -0.30
C THR A 69 8.96 3.74 0.68
N PRO A 70 8.98 2.40 0.60
CA PRO A 70 8.12 1.52 1.39
C PRO A 70 8.17 1.79 2.89
N HIS A 71 9.38 2.00 3.43
CA HIS A 71 9.61 2.26 4.85
C HIS A 71 8.99 3.58 5.35
N CYS A 72 8.69 4.51 4.44
CA CYS A 72 8.29 5.88 4.80
C CYS A 72 6.85 6.23 4.45
N ASN A 73 6.31 5.71 3.34
CA ASN A 73 5.05 6.23 2.78
C ASN A 73 3.79 5.43 3.17
N GLY A 74 3.90 4.36 3.96
CA GLY A 74 2.72 3.57 4.35
C GLY A 74 3.02 2.36 5.26
N THR A 75 2.01 1.51 5.42
CA THR A 75 2.14 0.23 6.12
C THR A 75 3.03 -0.71 5.32
N HIS A 76 4.06 -1.26 5.95
CA HIS A 76 5.01 -2.15 5.30
C HIS A 76 5.55 -3.19 6.29
N THR A 77 6.33 -4.12 5.76
CA THR A 77 7.15 -5.05 6.56
C THR A 77 8.60 -4.88 6.11
N GLU A 78 9.52 -5.24 7.00
CA GLU A 78 10.95 -5.21 6.73
C GLU A 78 11.48 -6.63 6.62
N CYS A 79 12.52 -6.82 5.81
CA CYS A 79 13.22 -8.09 5.68
C CYS A 79 14.70 -7.92 6.03
N ILE A 80 15.46 -9.02 6.09
CA ILE A 80 16.91 -8.98 6.39
C ILE A 80 17.67 -8.05 5.44
N GLY A 81 17.29 -8.00 4.15
CA GLY A 81 17.90 -7.10 3.17
C GLY A 81 17.67 -5.60 3.42
N HIS A 82 16.82 -5.24 4.39
CA HIS A 82 16.71 -3.86 4.85
C HIS A 82 17.90 -3.44 5.73
N ILE A 83 18.51 -4.38 6.46
CA ILE A 83 19.51 -4.11 7.50
C ILE A 83 20.92 -4.66 7.17
N THR A 84 21.14 -5.22 5.97
CA THR A 84 22.39 -5.90 5.56
C THR A 84 22.88 -5.51 4.19
#